data_AF-A0A3B1BUJ6-F1
#
_entry.id   AF-A0A3B1BUJ6-F1
#
_cell.length_a   1.000
_cell.length_b   1.000
_cell.length_c   1.000
_cell.angle_alpha   90.00
_cell.angle_beta   90.00
_cell.angle_gamma   90.00
#
_symmetry.space_group_name_H-M   'P 1'
#
loop_
_entity.id
_entity.type
_entity.pdbx_description
1 polymer ?
#
loop_
_entity_poly.entity_id
_entity_poly.type
_entity_poly.pdbx_seq_one_letter_code
_entity_poly.pdbx_strand_id
1 'polypeptide(L)'
;MRFIKWLVFILVIPLVVYAGLLYQNNRSADALSKVEMQRSLDSGISWLFERKEKILNEANPMLWWMLQQSAEISGDPRLKELFAGYETRYLKDNRKNIWRPLFYKNTWSPVRYESIRDFPYYNKHFLYALSCDKDLEQHAEIGEQNQPEFCNSHPLRPACVTHQLMGIRMLQRKKCGDTEKLRQIVSVLQGKIENQLFYDPRVVDVYLQRVLMLIETGTLERVKPSWLRKVFKAQSDEGGWSNFEPLFPLYGGQSLGFSQHGVSIRTRRDGFHTTAQGVMIMSLLLAEK
;
A
#
# COMPACT_ATOMS: atom_id res chain seq x y z
N MET A 1 5.64 -45.35 16.92
CA MET A 1 4.36 -45.01 16.23
C MET A 1 3.68 -43.73 16.72
N ARG A 2 3.51 -43.47 18.04
CA ARG A 2 2.85 -42.24 18.54
C ARG A 2 3.55 -40.93 18.12
N PHE A 3 4.89 -40.88 18.19
CA PHE A 3 5.67 -39.71 17.78
C PHE A 3 5.47 -39.33 16.30
N ILE A 4 5.46 -40.33 15.41
CA ILE A 4 5.22 -40.14 13.96
C ILE A 4 3.84 -39.55 13.71
N LYS A 5 2.80 -40.00 14.43
CA LYS A 5 1.44 -39.45 14.29
C LYS A 5 1.38 -37.97 14.69
N TRP A 6 2.06 -37.56 15.76
CA TRP A 6 2.13 -36.16 16.19
C TRP A 6 2.92 -35.29 15.21
N LEU A 7 4.04 -35.80 14.70
CA LEU A 7 4.84 -35.10 13.68
C LEU A 7 4.04 -34.87 12.39
N VAL A 8 3.31 -35.88 11.92
CA VAL A 8 2.42 -35.76 10.76
C VAL A 8 1.34 -34.70 11.02
N PHE A 9 0.71 -34.71 12.19
CA PHE A 9 -0.33 -33.72 12.53
C PHE A 9 0.19 -32.28 12.55
N ILE A 10 1.36 -32.05 13.14
CA ILE A 10 2.00 -30.73 13.21
C ILE A 10 2.36 -30.20 11.81
N LEU A 11 2.73 -31.07 10.88
CA LEU A 11 3.08 -30.67 9.51
C LEU A 11 1.85 -30.52 8.60
N VAL A 12 0.85 -31.38 8.74
CA VAL A 12 -0.33 -31.38 7.85
C VAL A 12 -1.27 -30.24 8.17
N ILE A 13 -1.47 -29.87 9.44
CA ILE A 13 -2.42 -28.80 9.79
C ILE A 13 -2.04 -27.45 9.16
N PRO A 14 -0.80 -26.94 9.28
CA PRO A 14 -0.43 -25.68 8.65
C PRO A 14 -0.62 -25.71 7.13
N LEU A 15 -0.36 -26.85 6.48
CA LEU A 15 -0.58 -27.02 5.05
C LEU A 15 -2.07 -26.96 4.69
N VAL A 16 -2.94 -27.63 5.46
CA VAL A 16 -4.40 -27.59 5.26
C VAL A 16 -4.96 -26.19 5.52
N VAL A 17 -4.50 -25.52 6.59
CA VAL A 17 -4.90 -24.15 6.91
C VAL A 17 -4.45 -23.19 5.81
N TYR A 18 -3.20 -23.29 5.37
CA TYR A 18 -2.68 -22.46 4.28
C TYR A 18 -3.42 -22.73 2.97
N ALA A 19 -3.68 -23.99 2.61
CA ALA A 19 -4.48 -24.35 1.44
C ALA A 19 -5.91 -23.77 1.52
N GLY A 20 -6.53 -23.81 2.70
CA GLY A 20 -7.83 -23.19 2.95
C GLY A 20 -7.80 -21.66 2.78
N LEU A 21 -6.78 -21.00 3.32
CA LEU A 21 -6.56 -19.56 3.14
C LEU A 21 -6.32 -19.20 1.68
N LEU A 22 -5.53 -19.99 0.96
CA LEU A 22 -5.22 -19.81 -0.46
C LEU A 22 -6.47 -19.98 -1.33
N TYR A 23 -7.29 -20.99 -1.03
CA TYR A 23 -8.59 -21.20 -1.67
C TYR A 23 -9.53 -20.02 -1.40
N GLN A 24 -9.70 -19.61 -0.13
CA GLN A 24 -10.54 -18.46 0.21
C GLN A 24 -10.07 -17.16 -0.43
N ASN A 25 -8.75 -17.00 -0.61
CA ASN A 25 -8.15 -15.84 -1.26
C ASN A 25 -8.45 -15.78 -2.77
N ASN A 26 -8.51 -16.94 -3.43
CA ASN A 26 -8.57 -17.05 -4.88
C ASN A 26 -9.90 -17.58 -5.45
N ARG A 27 -10.86 -17.93 -4.60
CA ARG A 27 -12.21 -18.36 -5.02
C ARG A 27 -12.96 -17.26 -5.76
N SER A 28 -13.90 -17.65 -6.60
CA SER A 28 -14.88 -16.71 -7.16
C SER A 28 -15.68 -16.03 -6.05
N ALA A 29 -15.91 -14.73 -6.21
CA ALA A 29 -16.70 -13.91 -5.32
C ALA A 29 -17.41 -12.84 -6.13
N ASP A 30 -18.54 -12.35 -5.62
CA ASP A 30 -19.24 -11.24 -6.26
C ASP A 30 -18.42 -9.96 -6.14
N ALA A 31 -18.47 -9.13 -7.18
CA ALA A 31 -17.91 -7.78 -7.14
C ALA A 31 -18.55 -6.97 -6.01
N LEU A 32 -17.80 -6.01 -5.45
CA LEU A 32 -18.36 -5.05 -4.49
C LEU A 32 -19.40 -4.17 -5.21
N SER A 33 -20.55 -3.97 -4.59
CA SER A 33 -21.53 -3.01 -5.09
C SER A 33 -21.05 -1.58 -4.85
N LYS A 34 -21.52 -0.63 -5.67
CA LYS A 34 -21.22 0.81 -5.48
C LYS A 34 -21.62 1.31 -4.09
N VAL A 35 -22.72 0.80 -3.53
CA VAL A 35 -23.19 1.15 -2.17
C VAL A 35 -22.24 0.64 -1.10
N GLU A 36 -21.73 -0.59 -1.23
CA GLU A 36 -20.73 -1.13 -0.30
C GLU A 36 -19.43 -0.31 -0.35
N MET A 37 -18.96 0.03 -1.54
CA MET A 37 -17.75 0.84 -1.73
C MET A 37 -17.91 2.24 -1.16
N GLN A 38 -19.04 2.91 -1.42
CA GLN A 38 -19.33 4.24 -0.89
C GLN A 38 -19.38 4.22 0.64
N ARG A 39 -20.09 3.25 1.23
CA ARG A 39 -20.16 3.11 2.69
C ARG A 39 -18.78 2.88 3.30
N SER A 40 -17.97 2.02 2.69
CA SER A 40 -16.60 1.74 3.16
C SER A 40 -15.73 2.99 3.08
N LEU A 41 -15.82 3.74 1.98
CA LEU A 41 -15.13 5.02 1.82
C LEU A 41 -15.54 6.01 2.92
N ASP A 42 -16.84 6.22 3.11
CA ASP A 42 -17.35 7.18 4.09
C ASP A 42 -16.92 6.82 5.51
N SER A 43 -16.99 5.54 5.90
CA SER A 43 -16.49 5.06 7.19
C SER A 43 -14.98 5.29 7.36
N GLY A 44 -14.19 5.04 6.31
CA GLY A 44 -12.74 5.29 6.32
C GLY A 44 -12.39 6.77 6.47
N ILE A 45 -13.11 7.65 5.78
CA ILE A 45 -12.93 9.11 5.89
C ILE A 45 -13.32 9.58 7.30
N SER A 46 -14.44 9.09 7.85
CA SER A 46 -14.85 9.42 9.21
C SER A 46 -13.79 8.98 10.24
N TRP A 47 -13.25 7.77 10.12
CA TRP A 47 -12.18 7.28 11.01
C TRP A 47 -10.96 8.19 11.00
N LEU A 48 -10.53 8.65 9.81
CA LEU A 48 -9.40 9.57 9.64
C LEU A 48 -9.70 10.93 10.29
N PHE A 49 -10.90 11.47 10.06
CA PHE A 49 -11.27 12.80 10.55
C PHE A 49 -11.42 12.84 12.07
N GLU A 50 -12.03 11.82 12.67
CA GLU A 50 -12.13 11.67 14.14
C GLU A 50 -10.76 11.58 14.82
N ARG A 51 -9.74 11.11 14.09
CA ARG A 51 -8.37 10.93 14.59
C ARG A 51 -7.39 11.99 14.05
N LYS A 52 -7.91 13.09 13.48
CA LYS A 52 -7.10 14.10 12.76
C LYS A 52 -5.93 14.65 13.57
N GLU A 53 -6.12 14.95 14.85
CA GLU A 53 -5.07 15.52 15.70
C GLU A 53 -3.85 14.60 15.83
N LYS A 54 -4.09 13.29 15.95
CA LYS A 54 -3.02 12.30 15.99
C LYS A 54 -2.37 12.14 14.61
N ILE A 55 -3.19 12.02 13.57
CA ILE A 55 -2.74 11.78 12.20
C ILE A 55 -1.89 12.93 11.67
N LEU A 56 -2.24 14.18 11.99
CA LEU A 56 -1.50 15.36 11.59
C LEU A 56 -0.06 15.41 12.15
N ASN A 57 0.32 14.55 13.09
CA ASN A 57 1.70 14.44 13.58
C ASN A 57 2.53 13.40 12.79
N GLU A 58 1.92 12.62 11.91
CA GLU A 58 2.58 11.61 11.09
C GLU A 58 3.19 12.27 9.84
N ALA A 59 4.53 12.38 9.79
CA ALA A 59 5.22 13.06 8.70
C ALA A 59 5.51 12.17 7.46
N ASN A 60 4.68 11.15 7.19
CA ASN A 60 4.87 10.24 6.06
C ASN A 60 4.24 10.80 4.76
N PRO A 61 5.03 11.33 3.81
CA PRO A 61 4.53 12.03 2.64
C PRO A 61 3.72 11.13 1.70
N MET A 62 4.02 9.83 1.65
CA MET A 62 3.29 8.90 0.79
C MET A 62 1.85 8.69 1.25
N LEU A 63 1.61 8.61 2.56
CA LEU A 63 0.26 8.51 3.09
C LEU A 63 -0.56 9.77 2.84
N TRP A 64 0.07 10.93 3.01
CA TRP A 64 -0.58 12.20 2.73
C TRP A 64 -0.87 12.40 1.25
N TRP A 65 -0.02 11.88 0.37
CA TRP A 65 -0.29 11.86 -1.06
C TRP A 65 -1.51 10.98 -1.36
N MET A 66 -1.65 9.80 -0.73
CA MET A 66 -2.85 8.98 -0.88
C MET A 66 -4.12 9.73 -0.44
N LEU A 67 -4.07 10.48 0.67
CA LEU A 67 -5.21 11.30 1.10
C LEU A 67 -5.52 12.45 0.14
N GLN A 68 -4.49 13.16 -0.36
CA GLN A 68 -4.67 14.21 -1.36
C GLN A 68 -5.33 13.66 -2.62
N GLN A 69 -4.82 12.54 -3.16
CA GLN A 69 -5.40 11.92 -4.35
C GLN A 69 -6.85 11.47 -4.08
N SER A 70 -7.12 10.90 -2.92
CA SER A 70 -8.48 10.51 -2.54
C SER A 70 -9.41 11.74 -2.46
N ALA A 71 -8.94 12.86 -1.92
CA ALA A 71 -9.69 14.12 -1.86
C ALA A 71 -9.98 14.71 -3.25
N GLU A 72 -9.03 14.60 -4.17
CA GLU A 72 -9.18 15.03 -5.57
C GLU A 72 -10.19 14.15 -6.32
N ILE A 73 -10.15 12.84 -6.10
CA ILE A 73 -11.01 11.86 -6.77
C ILE A 73 -12.44 11.91 -6.25
N SER A 74 -12.63 11.85 -4.93
CA SER A 74 -13.97 11.80 -4.32
C SER A 74 -14.63 13.16 -4.19
N GLY A 75 -13.83 14.23 -4.18
CA GLY A 75 -14.30 15.59 -3.90
C GLY A 75 -14.63 15.85 -2.42
N ASP A 76 -14.44 14.88 -1.51
CA ASP A 76 -14.87 14.96 -0.11
C ASP A 76 -14.17 16.12 0.64
N PRO A 77 -14.93 17.06 1.23
CA PRO A 77 -14.37 18.23 1.89
C PRO A 77 -13.57 17.90 3.16
N ARG A 78 -13.87 16.80 3.86
CA ARG A 78 -13.15 16.37 5.08
C ARG A 78 -11.73 15.95 4.75
N LEU A 79 -11.53 15.24 3.65
CA LEU A 79 -10.19 14.87 3.17
C LEU A 79 -9.39 16.10 2.73
N LYS A 80 -10.04 17.08 2.08
CA LYS A 80 -9.41 18.36 1.71
C LYS A 80 -8.97 19.15 2.95
N GLU A 81 -9.83 19.26 3.97
CA GLU A 81 -9.51 19.88 5.26
C GLU A 81 -8.31 19.18 5.92
N LEU A 82 -8.36 17.85 6.00
CA LEU A 82 -7.29 17.06 6.63
C LEU A 82 -5.94 17.27 5.92
N PHE A 83 -5.94 17.25 4.58
CA PHE A 83 -4.73 17.53 3.80
C PHE A 83 -4.23 18.97 3.95
N ALA A 84 -5.12 19.96 3.99
CA ALA A 84 -4.74 21.36 4.23
C ALA A 84 -4.05 21.56 5.60
N GLY A 85 -4.44 20.77 6.61
CA GLY A 85 -3.75 20.72 7.90
C GLY A 85 -2.30 20.22 7.77
N TYR A 86 -2.09 19.13 7.03
CA TYR A 86 -0.74 18.62 6.73
C TYR A 86 0.08 19.63 5.92
N GLU A 87 -0.53 20.22 4.89
CA GLU A 87 0.09 21.22 4.05
C GLU A 87 0.60 22.41 4.88
N THR A 88 -0.24 22.95 5.76
CA THR A 88 0.11 24.06 6.65
C THR A 88 1.28 23.68 7.57
N ARG A 89 1.29 22.47 8.11
CA ARG A 89 2.30 22.03 9.09
C ARG A 89 3.65 21.69 8.46
N TYR A 90 3.68 21.10 7.27
CA TYR A 90 4.91 20.51 6.71
C TYR A 90 5.37 21.09 5.37
N LEU A 91 4.47 21.74 4.60
CA LEU A 91 4.75 22.14 3.22
C LEU A 91 4.73 23.65 3.01
N LYS A 92 3.74 24.36 3.54
CA LYS A 92 3.42 25.76 3.18
C LYS A 92 4.61 26.70 3.37
N ASP A 93 5.24 26.65 4.54
CA ASP A 93 6.38 27.52 4.89
C ASP A 93 7.75 26.86 4.64
N ASN A 94 7.78 25.55 4.36
CA ASN A 94 9.01 24.82 4.06
C ASN A 94 9.19 24.60 2.55
N ARG A 95 9.57 25.65 1.82
CA ARG A 95 9.85 25.57 0.38
C ARG A 95 11.00 24.61 0.02
N LYS A 96 11.85 24.26 0.98
CA LYS A 96 12.98 23.33 0.81
C LYS A 96 12.59 21.88 1.10
N ASN A 97 11.33 21.59 1.41
CA ASN A 97 10.89 20.22 1.64
C ASN A 97 11.05 19.38 0.38
N ILE A 98 11.93 18.37 0.42
CA ILE A 98 12.26 17.49 -0.71
C ILE A 98 11.07 16.68 -1.24
N TRP A 99 10.01 16.53 -0.46
CA TRP A 99 8.78 15.83 -0.86
C TRP A 99 7.74 16.77 -1.48
N ARG A 100 7.98 18.08 -1.50
CA ARG A 100 7.06 19.07 -2.09
C ARG A 100 6.64 18.72 -3.54
N PRO A 101 7.53 18.23 -4.42
CA PRO A 101 7.16 17.81 -5.78
C PRO A 101 6.15 16.67 -5.88
N LEU A 102 5.89 15.94 -4.79
CA LEU A 102 4.84 14.91 -4.73
C LEU A 102 3.44 15.52 -4.76
N PHE A 103 3.26 16.70 -4.14
CA PHE A 103 1.95 17.30 -3.88
C PHE A 103 1.59 18.41 -4.87
N TYR A 104 2.58 19.12 -5.39
CA TYR A 104 2.36 20.27 -6.28
C TYR A 104 2.93 20.01 -7.67
N LYS A 105 2.06 20.18 -8.68
CA LYS A 105 2.46 20.17 -10.09
C LYS A 105 3.47 21.30 -10.35
N ASN A 106 4.41 21.05 -11.26
CA ASN A 106 5.43 22.02 -11.70
C ASN A 106 6.32 22.58 -10.57
N THR A 107 6.45 21.85 -9.46
CA THR A 107 7.45 22.18 -8.44
C THR A 107 8.64 21.22 -8.54
N TRP A 108 9.82 21.77 -8.25
CA TRP A 108 11.07 21.03 -8.21
C TRP A 108 11.76 21.33 -6.87
N SER A 109 12.52 20.37 -6.37
CA SER A 109 13.33 20.53 -5.17
C SER A 109 14.65 19.81 -5.39
N PRO A 110 15.81 20.48 -5.13
CA PRO A 110 17.11 19.82 -5.26
C PRO A 110 17.22 18.72 -4.22
N VAL A 111 17.59 17.52 -4.66
CA VAL A 111 17.83 16.37 -3.78
C VAL A 111 19.27 15.92 -3.97
N ARG A 112 20.10 16.10 -2.95
CA ARG A 112 21.46 15.58 -2.94
C ARG A 112 21.48 14.19 -2.31
N TYR A 113 22.21 13.26 -2.90
CA TYR A 113 22.29 11.89 -2.38
C TYR A 113 22.67 11.84 -0.89
N GLU A 114 23.61 12.69 -0.46
CA GLU A 114 24.07 12.77 0.93
C GLU A 114 22.93 13.09 1.91
N SER A 115 21.94 13.88 1.48
CA SER A 115 20.79 14.25 2.31
C SER A 115 19.76 13.12 2.46
N ILE A 116 19.84 12.10 1.61
CA ILE A 116 18.89 10.97 1.57
C ILE A 116 19.59 9.62 1.75
N ARG A 117 20.89 9.60 2.01
CA ARG A 117 21.72 8.37 2.11
C ARG A 117 21.17 7.39 3.13
N ASP A 118 20.63 7.88 4.23
CA ASP A 118 20.14 7.04 5.33
C ASP A 118 18.64 6.72 5.20
N PHE A 119 17.99 7.15 4.10
CA PHE A 119 16.60 6.82 3.85
C PHE A 119 16.46 5.34 3.44
N PRO A 120 15.28 4.73 3.62
CA PRO A 120 14.97 3.45 3.01
C PRO A 120 15.16 3.50 1.48
N TYR A 121 15.64 2.41 0.88
CA TYR A 121 15.94 2.31 -0.56
C TYR A 121 14.80 2.82 -1.46
N TYR A 122 13.55 2.52 -1.11
CA TYR A 122 12.38 2.93 -1.88
C TYR A 122 12.11 4.44 -1.80
N ASN A 123 12.37 5.07 -0.65
CA ASN A 123 12.24 6.53 -0.53
C ASN A 123 13.26 7.24 -1.40
N LYS A 124 14.49 6.70 -1.53
CA LYS A 124 15.50 7.23 -2.44
C LYS A 124 15.03 7.16 -3.89
N HIS A 125 14.43 6.04 -4.29
CA HIS A 125 13.85 5.87 -5.63
C HIS A 125 12.66 6.80 -5.87
N PHE A 126 11.79 7.02 -4.88
CA PHE A 126 10.69 7.98 -5.00
C PHE A 126 11.20 9.40 -5.20
N LEU A 127 12.21 9.82 -4.44
CA LEU A 127 12.79 11.15 -4.55
C LEU A 127 13.52 11.34 -5.89
N TYR A 128 14.22 10.33 -6.38
CA TYR A 128 14.72 10.29 -7.75
C TYR A 128 13.57 10.43 -8.77
N ALA A 129 12.51 9.63 -8.64
CA ALA A 129 11.38 9.65 -9.56
C ALA A 129 10.66 11.00 -9.59
N LEU A 130 10.60 11.70 -8.46
CA LEU A 130 9.97 13.01 -8.32
C LEU A 130 10.83 14.17 -8.83
N SER A 131 12.16 14.06 -8.69
CA SER A 131 13.12 15.10 -9.10
C SER A 131 13.63 14.92 -10.54
N CYS A 132 13.60 13.68 -11.04
CA CYS A 132 14.17 13.25 -12.31
C CYS A 132 15.67 13.54 -12.44
N ASP A 133 16.35 13.58 -11.30
CA ASP A 133 17.76 13.91 -11.19
C ASP A 133 18.63 12.74 -11.69
N LYS A 134 19.43 13.00 -12.73
CA LYS A 134 20.31 12.00 -13.35
C LYS A 134 21.51 11.66 -12.48
N ASP A 135 21.91 12.51 -11.55
CA ASP A 135 23.00 12.21 -10.64
C ASP A 135 22.54 11.18 -9.59
N LEU A 136 21.29 11.28 -9.12
CA LEU A 136 20.70 10.25 -8.26
C LEU A 136 20.60 8.89 -8.95
N GLU A 137 20.29 8.86 -10.25
CA GLU A 137 20.20 7.60 -11.02
C GLU A 137 21.52 6.83 -11.07
N GLN A 138 22.67 7.51 -10.99
CA GLN A 138 23.99 6.88 -11.05
C GLN A 138 24.31 6.06 -9.80
N HIS A 139 23.61 6.28 -8.69
CA HIS A 139 23.76 5.44 -7.50
C HIS A 139 23.06 4.10 -7.72
N ALA A 140 23.83 3.00 -7.61
CA ALA A 140 23.34 1.64 -7.90
C ALA A 140 22.01 1.32 -7.20
N GLU A 141 21.86 1.64 -5.92
CA GLU A 141 20.62 1.35 -5.18
C GLU A 141 19.38 2.09 -5.70
N ILE A 142 19.55 3.19 -6.45
CA ILE A 142 18.46 3.96 -7.07
C ILE A 142 18.28 3.49 -8.52
N GLY A 143 19.35 3.47 -9.32
CA GLY A 143 19.31 3.11 -10.74
C GLY A 143 18.87 1.67 -10.97
N GLU A 144 19.26 0.72 -10.11
CA GLU A 144 18.83 -0.68 -10.22
C GLU A 144 17.31 -0.84 -10.02
N GLN A 145 16.65 0.04 -9.28
CA GLN A 145 15.19 0.01 -9.12
C GLN A 145 14.45 0.35 -10.43
N ASN A 146 15.16 0.85 -11.46
CA ASN A 146 14.64 1.00 -12.82
C ASN A 146 14.77 -0.29 -13.66
N GLN A 147 15.13 -1.42 -13.06
CA GLN A 147 15.20 -2.73 -13.70
C GLN A 147 14.13 -3.67 -13.13
N PRO A 148 13.36 -4.40 -13.97
CA PRO A 148 12.27 -5.25 -13.49
C PRO A 148 12.73 -6.37 -12.53
N GLU A 149 14.00 -6.75 -12.57
CA GLU A 149 14.62 -7.82 -11.78
C GLU A 149 15.10 -7.37 -10.39
N PHE A 150 15.12 -6.07 -10.07
CA PHE A 150 15.67 -5.54 -8.81
C PHE A 150 15.26 -6.37 -7.57
N CYS A 151 13.96 -6.59 -7.40
CA CYS A 151 13.42 -7.30 -6.25
C CYS A 151 13.68 -8.82 -6.25
N ASN A 152 14.17 -9.42 -7.33
CA ASN A 152 14.52 -10.85 -7.36
C ASN A 152 15.67 -11.15 -6.39
N SER A 153 16.57 -10.19 -6.18
CA SER A 153 17.68 -10.28 -5.22
C SER A 153 17.26 -9.98 -3.77
N HIS A 154 15.98 -9.64 -3.54
CA HIS A 154 15.47 -9.16 -2.25
C HIS A 154 14.20 -9.91 -1.79
N PRO A 155 14.21 -11.26 -1.72
CA PRO A 155 13.02 -12.06 -1.44
C PRO A 155 12.43 -11.82 -0.04
N LEU A 156 13.23 -11.33 0.90
CA LEU A 156 12.81 -11.05 2.28
C LEU A 156 12.18 -9.65 2.46
N ARG A 157 12.08 -8.84 1.40
CA ARG A 157 11.45 -7.52 1.42
C ARG A 157 10.03 -7.64 0.84
N PRO A 158 9.00 -7.92 1.65
CA PRO A 158 7.67 -8.29 1.14
C PRO A 158 7.01 -7.20 0.29
N ALA A 159 7.32 -5.92 0.54
CA ALA A 159 6.81 -4.77 -0.19
C ALA A 159 7.72 -4.29 -1.33
N CYS A 160 8.83 -4.98 -1.64
CA CYS A 160 9.81 -4.51 -2.62
C CYS A 160 9.19 -4.24 -4.00
N VAL A 161 8.50 -5.22 -4.57
CA VAL A 161 7.88 -5.09 -5.90
C VAL A 161 6.86 -3.95 -5.91
N THR A 162 6.06 -3.83 -4.84
CA THR A 162 5.04 -2.80 -4.69
C THR A 162 5.65 -1.41 -4.61
N HIS A 163 6.68 -1.23 -3.77
CA HIS A 163 7.41 0.03 -3.68
C HIS A 163 8.11 0.36 -5.00
N GLN A 164 8.76 -0.60 -5.63
CA GLN A 164 9.38 -0.39 -6.94
C GLN A 164 8.34 0.09 -7.96
N LEU A 165 7.17 -0.55 -8.04
CA LEU A 165 6.10 -0.14 -8.95
C LEU A 165 5.63 1.29 -8.65
N MET A 166 5.49 1.65 -7.36
CA MET A 166 5.12 3.01 -6.95
C MET A 166 6.13 4.06 -7.45
N GLY A 167 7.44 3.79 -7.37
CA GLY A 167 8.47 4.67 -7.88
C GLY A 167 8.47 4.78 -9.41
N ILE A 168 8.31 3.65 -10.11
CA ILE A 168 8.16 3.62 -11.57
C ILE A 168 6.93 4.43 -12.03
N ARG A 169 5.82 4.36 -11.28
CA ARG A 169 4.62 5.16 -11.55
C ARG A 169 4.84 6.65 -11.35
N MET A 170 5.64 7.05 -10.37
CA MET A 170 6.06 8.44 -10.23
C MET A 170 6.89 8.91 -11.43
N LEU A 171 7.83 8.09 -11.93
CA LEU A 171 8.59 8.41 -13.16
C LEU A 171 7.66 8.63 -14.34
N GLN A 172 6.66 7.75 -14.54
CA GLN A 172 5.67 7.92 -15.61
C GLN A 172 4.87 9.21 -15.46
N ARG A 173 4.40 9.54 -14.24
CA ARG A 173 3.66 10.78 -13.95
C ARG A 173 4.51 12.04 -14.19
N LYS A 174 5.81 11.98 -13.88
CA LYS A 174 6.77 13.06 -14.13
C LYS A 174 7.33 13.09 -15.55
N LYS A 175 6.99 12.10 -16.38
CA LYS A 175 7.49 11.91 -17.76
C LYS A 175 9.02 11.82 -17.81
N CYS A 176 9.59 11.07 -16.88
CA CYS A 176 11.04 10.94 -16.74
C CYS A 176 11.50 9.55 -17.16
N GLY A 177 12.54 9.48 -17.99
CA GLY A 177 13.01 8.23 -18.57
C GLY A 177 12.27 7.82 -19.85
N ASP A 178 12.54 6.60 -20.32
CA ASP A 178 11.95 6.06 -21.54
C ASP A 178 10.54 5.53 -21.27
N THR A 179 9.54 6.13 -21.89
CA THR A 179 8.12 5.81 -21.67
C THR A 179 7.79 4.35 -22.00
N GLU A 180 8.37 3.78 -23.06
CA GLU A 180 8.11 2.40 -23.48
C GLU A 180 8.72 1.43 -22.47
N LYS A 181 9.99 1.64 -22.12
CA LYS A 181 10.68 0.85 -21.11
C LYS A 181 9.94 0.87 -19.77
N LEU A 182 9.49 2.04 -19.32
CA LEU A 182 8.72 2.13 -18.07
C LEU A 182 7.40 1.38 -18.16
N ARG A 183 6.70 1.40 -19.31
CA ARG A 183 5.48 0.62 -19.49
C ARG A 183 5.73 -0.89 -19.39
N GLN A 184 6.83 -1.37 -19.99
CA GLN A 184 7.23 -2.77 -19.88
C GLN A 184 7.54 -3.16 -18.44
N ILE A 185 8.29 -2.32 -17.71
CA ILE A 185 8.59 -2.54 -16.28
C ILE A 185 7.29 -2.60 -15.48
N VAL A 186 6.36 -1.67 -15.68
CA VAL A 186 5.05 -1.67 -15.00
C VAL A 186 4.32 -3.00 -15.23
N SER A 187 4.26 -3.47 -16.48
CA SER A 187 3.59 -4.74 -16.82
C SER A 187 4.20 -5.94 -16.09
N VAL A 188 5.53 -6.02 -16.03
CA VAL A 188 6.25 -7.08 -15.31
C VAL A 188 5.98 -7.01 -13.81
N LEU A 189 6.06 -5.81 -13.22
CA LEU A 189 5.84 -5.62 -11.78
C LEU A 189 4.38 -5.90 -11.38
N GLN A 190 3.40 -5.53 -12.22
CA GLN A 190 2.00 -5.91 -12.04
C GLN A 190 1.82 -7.43 -11.99
N GLY A 191 2.46 -8.17 -12.91
CA GLY A 191 2.45 -9.64 -12.88
C GLY A 191 3.08 -10.23 -11.62
N LYS A 192 4.18 -9.65 -11.14
CA LYS A 192 4.78 -10.05 -9.87
C LYS A 192 3.85 -9.78 -8.67
N ILE A 193 3.18 -8.63 -8.65
CA ILE A 193 2.20 -8.29 -7.60
C ILE A 193 1.00 -9.24 -7.64
N GLU A 194 0.47 -9.54 -8.81
CA GLU A 194 -0.63 -10.51 -8.97
C GLU A 194 -0.24 -11.88 -8.40
N ASN A 195 0.97 -12.35 -8.73
CA ASN A 195 1.51 -13.58 -8.17
C ASN A 195 1.67 -13.53 -6.64
N GLN A 196 2.15 -12.41 -6.11
CA GLN A 196 2.26 -12.21 -4.66
C GLN A 196 0.88 -12.21 -3.99
N LEU A 197 -0.13 -11.54 -4.56
CA LEU A 197 -1.50 -11.57 -4.05
C LEU A 197 -2.11 -12.96 -4.14
N PHE A 198 -1.76 -13.75 -5.16
CA PHE A 198 -2.21 -15.13 -5.29
C PHE A 198 -1.74 -15.97 -4.10
N TYR A 199 -0.42 -15.95 -3.78
CA TYR A 199 0.21 -16.82 -2.79
C TYR A 199 0.27 -16.26 -1.36
N ASP A 200 0.11 -14.96 -1.17
CA ASP A 200 0.12 -14.31 0.15
C ASP A 200 -1.31 -13.89 0.55
N PRO A 201 -2.09 -14.75 1.23
CA PRO A 201 -3.48 -14.48 1.52
C PRO A 201 -3.69 -13.51 2.70
N ARG A 202 -2.62 -13.03 3.34
CA ARG A 202 -2.65 -12.27 4.58
C ARG A 202 -3.07 -10.83 4.31
N VAL A 203 -4.20 -10.38 4.84
CA VAL A 203 -4.74 -9.03 4.62
C VAL A 203 -4.14 -8.05 5.64
N VAL A 204 -2.84 -7.80 5.48
CA VAL A 204 -2.06 -6.81 6.25
C VAL A 204 -1.62 -5.67 5.32
N ASP A 205 -0.81 -4.73 5.81
CA ASP A 205 -0.37 -3.55 5.07
C ASP A 205 0.05 -3.82 3.61
N VAL A 206 0.97 -4.77 3.40
CA VAL A 206 1.47 -5.08 2.04
C VAL A 206 0.39 -5.57 1.09
N TYR A 207 -0.67 -6.22 1.59
CA TYR A 207 -1.78 -6.69 0.77
C TYR A 207 -2.59 -5.51 0.21
N LEU A 208 -2.90 -4.54 1.06
CA LEU A 208 -3.58 -3.31 0.64
C LEU A 208 -2.74 -2.54 -0.35
N GLN A 209 -1.43 -2.38 -0.11
CA GLN A 209 -0.54 -1.70 -1.07
C GLN A 209 -0.51 -2.40 -2.44
N ARG A 210 -0.47 -3.74 -2.46
CA ARG A 210 -0.47 -4.53 -3.71
C ARG A 210 -1.76 -4.32 -4.50
N VAL A 211 -2.91 -4.42 -3.83
CA VAL A 211 -4.22 -4.15 -4.46
C VAL A 211 -4.28 -2.71 -4.96
N LEU A 212 -3.89 -1.74 -4.13
CA LEU A 212 -3.85 -0.33 -4.48
C LEU A 212 -3.01 -0.09 -5.75
N MET A 213 -1.81 -0.68 -5.82
CA MET A 213 -0.95 -0.46 -6.98
C MET A 213 -1.51 -1.12 -8.25
N LEU A 214 -2.15 -2.29 -8.19
CA LEU A 214 -2.81 -2.85 -9.39
C LEU A 214 -3.94 -1.95 -9.92
N ILE A 215 -4.72 -1.35 -9.02
CA ILE A 215 -5.80 -0.43 -9.38
C ILE A 215 -5.23 0.89 -9.93
N GLU A 216 -4.31 1.53 -9.19
CA GLU A 216 -3.72 2.82 -9.58
C GLU A 216 -2.98 2.76 -10.92
N THR A 217 -2.38 1.61 -11.23
CA THR A 217 -1.66 1.39 -12.50
C THR A 217 -2.57 1.03 -13.68
N GLY A 218 -3.89 1.05 -13.49
CA GLY A 218 -4.88 0.85 -14.56
C GLY A 218 -5.06 -0.63 -14.94
N THR A 219 -4.87 -1.55 -14.00
CA THR A 219 -5.07 -2.99 -14.21
C THR A 219 -6.12 -3.57 -13.27
N LEU A 220 -7.23 -2.85 -13.10
CA LEU A 220 -8.34 -3.26 -12.23
C LEU A 220 -8.91 -4.63 -12.64
N GLU A 221 -8.92 -4.94 -13.94
CA GLU A 221 -9.39 -6.22 -14.49
C GLU A 221 -8.57 -7.43 -14.02
N ARG A 222 -7.32 -7.22 -13.58
CA ARG A 222 -6.47 -8.26 -12.99
C ARG A 222 -6.71 -8.43 -11.50
N VAL A 223 -7.44 -7.51 -10.86
CA VAL A 223 -7.77 -7.58 -9.43
C VAL A 223 -8.98 -8.49 -9.23
N LYS A 224 -8.77 -9.64 -8.59
CA LYS A 224 -9.87 -10.56 -8.30
C LYS A 224 -10.90 -9.93 -7.36
N PRO A 225 -12.22 -10.12 -7.59
CA PRO A 225 -13.26 -9.69 -6.65
C PRO A 225 -13.06 -10.20 -5.23
N SER A 226 -12.52 -11.42 -5.06
CA SER A 226 -12.19 -11.99 -3.75
C SER A 226 -11.17 -11.16 -2.98
N TRP A 227 -10.20 -10.57 -3.68
CA TRP A 227 -9.18 -9.72 -3.05
C TRP A 227 -9.78 -8.40 -2.55
N LEU A 228 -10.66 -7.79 -3.34
CA LEU A 228 -11.39 -6.58 -2.94
C LEU A 228 -12.33 -6.86 -1.77
N ARG A 229 -13.08 -7.97 -1.83
CA ARG A 229 -13.96 -8.42 -0.74
C ARG A 229 -13.19 -8.65 0.55
N LYS A 230 -11.95 -9.14 0.48
CA LYS A 230 -11.05 -9.27 1.63
C LYS A 230 -10.63 -7.91 2.19
N VAL A 231 -10.20 -6.97 1.34
CA VAL A 231 -9.89 -5.60 1.78
C VAL A 231 -11.11 -4.98 2.46
N PHE A 232 -12.29 -5.07 1.86
CA PHE A 232 -13.54 -4.55 2.43
C PHE A 232 -13.86 -5.18 3.80
N LYS A 233 -13.81 -6.51 3.92
CA LYS A 233 -14.05 -7.22 5.20
C LYS A 233 -12.97 -6.95 6.25
N ALA A 234 -11.79 -6.53 5.84
CA ALA A 234 -10.72 -6.14 6.73
C ALA A 234 -10.90 -4.72 7.28
N GLN A 235 -11.91 -3.96 6.88
CA GLN A 235 -12.28 -2.71 7.56
C GLN A 235 -12.88 -3.04 8.94
N SER A 236 -12.58 -2.25 9.96
CA SER A 236 -13.20 -2.39 11.29
C SER A 236 -14.57 -1.74 11.31
N ASP A 237 -15.32 -2.00 12.38
CA ASP A 237 -16.59 -1.30 12.64
C ASP A 237 -16.39 0.21 12.88
N GLU A 238 -15.18 0.63 13.28
CA GLU A 238 -14.82 2.06 13.38
C GLU A 238 -14.46 2.68 12.02
N GLY A 239 -14.35 1.88 10.95
CA GLY A 239 -14.01 2.33 9.61
C GLY A 239 -12.53 2.31 9.25
N GLY A 240 -11.64 1.98 10.19
CA GLY A 240 -10.21 1.90 9.96
C GLY A 240 -9.75 0.54 9.43
N TRP A 241 -8.52 0.48 8.91
CA TRP A 241 -7.83 -0.76 8.60
C TRP A 241 -6.64 -0.97 9.52
N SER A 242 -6.34 -2.22 9.84
CA SER A 242 -5.23 -2.61 10.70
C SER A 242 -4.11 -3.27 9.92
N ASN A 243 -2.87 -3.13 10.40
CA ASN A 243 -1.75 -3.96 9.95
C ASN A 243 -1.74 -5.35 10.63
N PHE A 244 -2.91 -5.83 11.06
CA PHE A 244 -3.12 -7.12 11.72
C PHE A 244 -4.43 -7.75 11.23
N GLU A 245 -4.35 -8.97 10.72
CA GLU A 245 -5.51 -9.77 10.35
C GLU A 245 -5.81 -10.78 11.47
N PRO A 246 -6.84 -10.55 12.31
CA PRO A 246 -7.23 -11.51 13.34
C PRO A 246 -7.81 -12.78 12.70
N LEU A 247 -7.37 -13.95 13.16
CA LEU A 247 -7.88 -15.25 12.70
C LEU A 247 -8.71 -15.94 13.78
N PHE A 248 -8.21 -15.95 15.01
CA PHE A 248 -8.86 -16.61 16.15
C PHE A 248 -8.90 -15.66 17.34
N PRO A 249 -10.09 -15.36 17.89
CA PRO A 249 -10.19 -14.54 19.09
C PRO A 249 -9.61 -15.29 20.30
N LEU A 250 -8.99 -14.53 21.20
CA LEU A 250 -8.42 -14.99 22.47
C LEU A 250 -9.01 -14.15 23.62
N TYR A 251 -8.70 -14.54 24.85
CA TYR A 251 -9.14 -13.80 26.05
C TYR A 251 -8.58 -12.35 26.07
N GLY A 252 -9.33 -11.42 26.67
CA GLY A 252 -8.90 -10.04 26.85
C GLY A 252 -8.88 -9.18 25.57
N GLY A 253 -9.68 -9.53 24.56
CA GLY A 253 -9.74 -8.80 23.29
C GLY A 253 -8.50 -8.96 22.40
N GLN A 254 -7.64 -9.93 22.72
CA GLN A 254 -6.53 -10.32 21.86
C GLN A 254 -7.02 -11.29 20.77
N SER A 255 -6.24 -11.45 19.71
CA SER A 255 -6.45 -12.51 18.74
C SER A 255 -5.12 -13.09 18.30
N LEU A 256 -5.11 -14.38 17.96
CA LEU A 256 -4.07 -14.98 17.14
C LEU A 256 -4.35 -14.60 15.68
N GLY A 257 -3.34 -14.10 14.97
CA GLY A 257 -3.53 -13.67 13.59
C GLY A 257 -2.24 -13.32 12.85
N PHE A 258 -2.37 -12.74 11.67
CA PHE A 258 -1.24 -12.34 10.83
C PHE A 258 -0.84 -10.88 11.04
N SER A 259 0.45 -10.68 11.23
CA SER A 259 1.14 -9.40 11.18
C SER A 259 2.02 -9.28 9.95
N GLN A 260 2.59 -8.09 9.73
CA GLN A 260 3.64 -7.89 8.73
C GLN A 260 4.85 -8.83 8.90
N HIS A 261 5.09 -9.36 10.10
CA HIS A 261 6.22 -10.25 10.41
C HIS A 261 5.83 -11.74 10.52
N GLY A 262 4.58 -12.10 10.22
CA GLY A 262 4.09 -13.47 10.38
C GLY A 262 3.02 -13.59 11.48
N VAL A 263 2.93 -14.74 12.13
CA VAL A 263 1.89 -15.00 13.14
C VAL A 263 2.21 -14.28 14.45
N SER A 264 1.21 -13.62 15.05
CA SER A 264 1.35 -12.91 16.33
C SER A 264 0.06 -12.93 17.13
N ILE A 265 0.17 -12.75 18.45
CA ILE A 265 -0.97 -12.53 19.35
C ILE A 265 -1.00 -11.06 19.74
N ARG A 266 -2.08 -10.36 19.37
CA ARG A 266 -2.27 -8.94 19.72
C ARG A 266 -3.72 -8.51 19.55
N THR A 267 -4.04 -7.34 20.12
CA THR A 267 -5.31 -6.65 19.84
C THR A 267 -5.23 -5.98 18.48
N ARG A 268 -6.30 -6.10 17.69
CA ARG A 268 -6.45 -5.35 16.45
C ARG A 268 -6.43 -3.86 16.73
N ARG A 269 -5.61 -3.11 15.99
CA ARG A 269 -5.55 -1.65 16.07
C ARG A 269 -5.46 -1.08 14.68
N ASP A 270 -6.41 -0.23 14.33
CA ASP A 270 -6.39 0.45 13.04
C ASP A 270 -5.29 1.52 13.03
N GLY A 271 -4.74 1.78 11.85
CA GLY A 271 -3.59 2.65 11.68
C GLY A 271 -3.74 3.58 10.49
N PHE A 272 -3.14 4.76 10.58
CA PHE A 272 -3.18 5.74 9.49
C PHE A 272 -2.66 5.15 8.17
N HIS A 273 -1.56 4.38 8.23
CA HIS A 273 -0.92 3.77 7.07
C HIS A 273 -1.89 2.91 6.25
N THR A 274 -2.54 1.95 6.89
CA THR A 274 -3.49 1.04 6.24
C THR A 274 -4.83 1.71 5.91
N THR A 275 -5.30 2.65 6.74
CA THR A 275 -6.55 3.37 6.44
C THR A 275 -6.41 4.31 5.24
N ALA A 276 -5.29 5.01 5.08
CA ALA A 276 -5.05 5.86 3.91
C ALA A 276 -5.06 5.04 2.61
N GLN A 277 -4.48 3.83 2.63
CA GLN A 277 -4.52 2.91 1.50
C GLN A 277 -5.95 2.43 1.20
N GLY A 278 -6.70 2.02 2.23
CA GLY A 278 -8.10 1.60 2.09
C GLY A 278 -8.99 2.69 1.49
N VAL A 279 -8.88 3.92 2.00
CA VAL A 279 -9.60 5.09 1.48
C VAL A 279 -9.25 5.37 0.02
N MET A 280 -7.97 5.26 -0.36
CA MET A 280 -7.56 5.46 -1.75
C MET A 280 -8.06 4.34 -2.68
N ILE A 281 -8.04 3.09 -2.23
CA ILE A 281 -8.62 1.95 -2.97
C ILE A 281 -10.10 2.23 -3.27
N MET A 282 -10.90 2.57 -2.25
CA MET A 282 -12.34 2.81 -2.44
C MET A 282 -12.61 4.04 -3.32
N SER A 283 -11.81 5.09 -3.17
CA SER A 283 -11.91 6.29 -4.02
C SER A 283 -11.66 5.97 -5.49
N LEU A 284 -10.61 5.19 -5.81
CA LEU A 284 -10.31 4.76 -7.17
C LEU A 284 -11.43 3.88 -7.75
N LEU A 285 -11.92 2.90 -7.00
CA LEU A 285 -12.97 1.99 -7.45
C LEU A 285 -14.30 2.70 -7.76
N LEU A 286 -14.62 3.78 -7.04
CA LEU A 286 -15.83 4.58 -7.29
C LEU A 286 -15.69 5.54 -8.49
N ALA A 287 -14.45 5.89 -8.86
CA ALA A 287 -14.17 6.78 -9.98
C ALA A 287 -14.14 6.06 -11.33
N GLU A 288 -13.83 4.76 -11.32
CA GLU A 288 -13.94 3.90 -12.50
C GLU A 288 -15.42 3.82 -12.95
N LYS A 289 -15.67 4.14 -14.23
CA LYS A 289 -17.02 4.25 -14.80
C LYS A 289 -17.57 2.90 -15.24
#